data_AF-A0A2V5JM92-F1
#
_entry.id   AF-A0A2V5JM92-F1
#
_cell.length_a   1.000
_cell.length_b   1.000
_cell.length_c   1.000
_cell.angle_alpha   90.00
_cell.angle_beta   90.00
_cell.angle_gamma   90.00
#
_symmetry.space_group_name_H-M   'P 1'
#
loop_
_entity.id
_entity.type
_entity.pdbx_description
1 polymer ?
#
loop_
_entity_poly.entity_id
_entity_poly.type
_entity_poly.pdbx_seq_one_letter_code
_entity_poly.pdbx_strand_id
1 'polypeptide(L)'
;MSCVRIFLGELHSWEWLGILMARIAVGLLFFLSGRGKLFVSERREQMRQTLIEARVPFPEVNTVFVSTVEFVLGLLLILGALTPLACAMLGCVMIMAIATTAIRNIKAASPLNWLAEFLYLPEVLYFVILLWLFFSGPGWVSVDHLILSHAYL
;
A
#
# COMPACT_ATOMS: atom_id res chain seq x y z
N MET A 1 -38.73 -5.17 0.86
CA MET A 1 -37.66 -4.74 1.80
C MET A 1 -36.89 -5.90 2.46
N SER A 2 -37.45 -7.11 2.58
CA SER A 2 -36.77 -8.27 3.17
C SER A 2 -35.62 -8.84 2.30
N CYS A 3 -35.84 -8.95 0.98
CA CYS A 3 -34.85 -9.53 0.05
C CYS A 3 -33.56 -8.70 -0.05
N VAL A 4 -33.66 -7.36 -0.02
CA VAL A 4 -32.49 -6.46 -0.05
C VAL A 4 -31.64 -6.60 1.20
N ARG A 5 -32.24 -6.78 2.37
CA ARG A 5 -31.49 -6.99 3.63
C ARG A 5 -30.77 -8.34 3.65
N ILE A 6 -31.41 -9.39 3.13
CA ILE A 6 -30.79 -10.71 3.02
C ILE A 6 -29.60 -10.66 2.06
N PHE A 7 -29.78 -10.04 0.88
CA PHE A 7 -28.72 -9.87 -0.11
C PHE A 7 -27.54 -9.03 0.42
N LEU A 8 -27.79 -7.91 1.09
CA LEU A 8 -26.73 -7.10 1.70
C LEU A 8 -26.02 -7.83 2.84
N GLY A 9 -26.75 -8.64 3.62
CA GLY A 9 -26.17 -9.48 4.68
C GLY A 9 -25.25 -10.57 4.13
N GLU A 10 -25.65 -11.23 3.04
CA GLU A 10 -24.79 -12.20 2.35
C GLU A 10 -23.57 -11.54 1.71
N LEU A 11 -23.67 -10.32 1.19
CA LEU A 11 -22.50 -9.63 0.63
C LEU A 11 -21.47 -9.27 1.71
N HIS A 12 -21.94 -8.87 2.90
CA HIS A 12 -21.07 -8.54 4.02
C HIS A 12 -20.32 -9.76 4.58
N SER A 13 -20.91 -10.96 4.52
CA SER A 13 -20.21 -12.19 4.93
C SER A 13 -19.04 -12.56 4.00
N TRP A 14 -18.92 -11.93 2.84
CA TRP A 14 -17.83 -12.09 1.88
C TRP A 14 -16.78 -10.96 1.95
N GLU A 15 -16.87 -10.05 2.92
CA GLU A 15 -15.92 -8.93 3.09
C GLU A 15 -14.46 -9.42 3.19
N TRP A 16 -14.25 -10.60 3.80
CA TRP A 16 -12.92 -11.22 3.90
C TRP A 16 -12.26 -11.46 2.54
N LEU A 17 -13.04 -11.70 1.49
CA LEU A 17 -12.53 -11.88 0.12
C LEU A 17 -11.96 -10.55 -0.40
N GLY A 18 -12.66 -9.45 -0.14
CA GLY A 18 -12.21 -8.10 -0.50
C GLY A 18 -10.89 -7.74 0.19
N ILE A 19 -10.80 -8.03 1.50
CA ILE A 19 -9.57 -7.83 2.29
C ILE A 19 -8.42 -8.67 1.73
N LEU A 20 -8.68 -9.95 1.42
CA LEU A 20 -7.66 -10.85 0.85
C LEU A 20 -7.17 -10.37 -0.52
N MET A 21 -8.09 -10.00 -1.41
CA MET A 21 -7.72 -9.49 -2.74
C MET A 21 -6.92 -8.20 -2.65
N ALA A 22 -7.33 -7.25 -1.80
CA ALA A 22 -6.62 -6.00 -1.59
C ALA A 22 -5.20 -6.26 -1.04
N ARG A 23 -5.06 -7.14 -0.05
CA ARG A 23 -3.75 -7.54 0.49
C ARG A 23 -2.83 -8.14 -0.57
N ILE A 24 -3.33 -9.10 -1.35
CA ILE A 24 -2.53 -9.76 -2.39
C ILE A 24 -2.14 -8.75 -3.47
N ALA A 25 -3.10 -7.97 -3.98
CA ALA A 25 -2.84 -7.03 -5.07
C ALA A 25 -1.86 -5.92 -4.65
N VAL A 26 -2.11 -5.25 -3.52
CA VAL A 26 -1.26 -4.17 -3.03
C VAL A 26 0.09 -4.72 -2.55
N GLY A 27 0.09 -5.83 -1.81
CA GLY A 27 1.31 -6.47 -1.34
C GLY A 27 2.21 -6.93 -2.50
N LEU A 28 1.64 -7.52 -3.55
CA LEU A 28 2.37 -7.93 -4.74
C LEU A 28 2.96 -6.74 -5.49
N LEU A 29 2.20 -5.64 -5.61
CA LEU A 29 2.69 -4.42 -6.23
C LEU A 29 3.93 -3.88 -5.51
N PHE A 30 3.88 -3.77 -4.19
CA PHE A 30 5.02 -3.31 -3.38
C PHE A 30 6.19 -4.29 -3.43
N PHE A 31 5.91 -5.59 -3.32
CA PHE A 31 6.94 -6.63 -3.41
C PHE A 31 7.70 -6.56 -4.74
N LEU A 32 6.98 -6.47 -5.86
CA LEU A 32 7.57 -6.39 -7.20
C LEU A 32 8.27 -5.05 -7.44
N SER A 33 7.72 -3.95 -6.93
CA SER A 33 8.37 -2.63 -6.94
C SER A 33 9.71 -2.66 -6.21
N GLY A 34 9.70 -3.07 -4.93
CA GLY A 34 10.90 -3.16 -4.09
C GLY A 34 11.94 -4.11 -4.66
N ARG A 35 11.53 -5.29 -5.15
CA ARG A 35 12.42 -6.23 -5.86
C ARG A 35 13.06 -5.56 -7.07
N GLY A 36 12.29 -4.85 -7.88
CA GLY A 36 12.80 -4.11 -9.03
C GLY A 36 13.88 -3.11 -8.62
N LYS A 37 13.61 -2.29 -7.61
CA LYS A 37 14.55 -1.26 -7.13
C LYS A 37 15.80 -1.84 -6.44
N LEU A 38 15.69 -3.02 -5.81
CA LEU A 38 16.82 -3.70 -5.16
C LEU A 38 17.69 -4.48 -6.12
N PHE A 39 17.14 -5.17 -7.11
CA PHE A 39 17.91 -6.13 -7.92
C PHE A 39 18.16 -5.64 -9.35
N VAL A 40 17.47 -4.60 -9.82
CA VAL A 40 17.66 -4.02 -11.15
C VAL A 40 18.32 -2.65 -11.01
N SER A 41 19.55 -2.53 -11.50
CA SER A 41 20.35 -1.28 -11.42
C SER A 41 19.64 -0.09 -12.06
N GLU A 42 19.00 -0.29 -13.21
CA GLU A 42 18.25 0.76 -13.91
C GLU A 42 17.10 1.33 -13.06
N ARG A 43 16.29 0.46 -12.44
CA ARG A 43 15.20 0.90 -11.55
C ARG A 43 15.70 1.57 -10.29
N ARG A 44 16.83 1.10 -9.74
CA ARG A 44 17.49 1.73 -8.60
C ARG A 44 17.91 3.16 -8.93
N GLU A 45 18.50 3.33 -10.11
CA GLU A 45 18.99 4.61 -10.59
C GLU A 45 17.84 5.58 -10.87
N GLN A 46 16.74 5.10 -11.46
CA GLN A 46 15.51 5.88 -11.61
C GLN A 46 14.99 6.39 -10.26
N MET A 47 14.88 5.53 -9.25
CA MET A 47 14.45 5.93 -7.90
C MET A 47 15.41 6.94 -7.26
N ARG A 48 16.72 6.74 -7.42
CA ARG A 48 17.75 7.66 -6.91
C ARG A 48 17.60 9.04 -7.54
N GLN A 49 17.42 9.10 -8.86
CA GLN A 49 17.21 10.33 -9.60
C GLN A 49 15.93 11.06 -9.14
N THR A 50 14.84 10.32 -8.95
CA THR A 50 13.60 10.86 -8.37
C THR A 50 13.81 11.49 -6.99
N LEU A 51 14.58 10.85 -6.11
CA LEU A 51 14.89 11.39 -4.78
C LEU A 51 15.77 12.64 -4.84
N ILE A 52 16.71 12.69 -5.79
CA ILE A 52 17.55 13.87 -6.03
C ILE A 52 16.72 15.05 -6.50
N GLU A 53 15.84 14.83 -7.49
CA GLU A 53 14.93 15.85 -7.98
C GLU A 53 14.00 16.33 -6.86
N ALA A 54 13.54 15.41 -6.01
CA ALA A 54 12.76 15.69 -4.83
C ALA A 54 13.53 16.43 -3.71
N ARG A 55 14.86 16.60 -3.83
CA ARG A 55 15.77 17.18 -2.82
C ARG A 55 15.74 16.44 -1.48
N VAL A 56 15.56 15.13 -1.52
CA VAL A 56 15.58 14.27 -0.34
C VAL A 56 17.04 14.07 0.11
N PRO A 57 17.37 14.24 1.40
CA PRO A 57 18.73 14.01 1.89
C PRO A 57 19.12 12.53 1.77
N PHE A 58 20.40 12.27 1.49
CA PHE A 58 20.97 10.92 1.35
C PHE A 58 20.17 10.00 0.40
N PRO A 59 20.02 10.37 -0.89
CA PRO A 59 19.18 9.65 -1.85
C PRO A 59 19.58 8.19 -1.99
N GLU A 60 20.88 7.85 -1.94
CA GLU A 60 21.35 6.47 -2.03
C GLU A 60 20.86 5.59 -0.86
N VAL A 61 21.00 6.08 0.37
CA VAL A 61 20.55 5.37 1.58
C VAL A 61 19.03 5.22 1.57
N ASN A 62 18.32 6.30 1.22
CA ASN A 62 16.86 6.28 1.17
C ASN A 62 16.33 5.37 0.06
N THR A 63 16.99 5.30 -1.11
CA THR A 63 16.61 4.35 -2.16
C THR A 63 16.69 2.92 -1.65
N VAL A 64 17.80 2.52 -1.01
CA VAL A 64 17.96 1.16 -0.49
C VAL A 64 16.96 0.89 0.64
N PHE A 65 16.78 1.84 1.55
CA PHE A 65 15.85 1.72 2.68
C PHE A 65 14.41 1.53 2.21
N VAL A 66 13.88 2.47 1.39
CA VAL A 66 12.50 2.40 0.89
C VAL A 66 12.29 1.12 0.08
N SER A 67 13.24 0.74 -0.77
CA SER A 67 13.10 -0.48 -1.59
C SER A 67 13.08 -1.75 -0.75
N THR A 68 13.83 -1.77 0.36
CA THR A 68 13.82 -2.89 1.32
C THR A 68 12.50 -2.95 2.08
N VAL A 69 11.97 -1.81 2.52
CA VAL A 69 10.67 -1.71 3.18
C VAL A 69 9.56 -2.19 2.24
N GLU A 70 9.52 -1.71 0.99
CA GLU A 70 8.54 -2.15 -0.02
C GLU A 70 8.62 -3.66 -0.27
N PHE A 71 9.83 -4.20 -0.40
CA PHE A 71 10.04 -5.62 -0.68
C PHE A 71 9.59 -6.50 0.50
N VAL A 72 10.10 -6.23 1.71
CA VAL A 72 9.83 -7.07 2.88
C VAL A 72 8.38 -6.91 3.34
N LEU A 73 7.90 -5.68 3.48
CA LEU A 73 6.54 -5.46 3.98
C LEU A 73 5.47 -5.76 2.94
N GLY A 74 5.79 -5.62 1.64
CA GLY A 74 4.93 -6.13 0.58
C GLY A 74 4.72 -7.65 0.70
N LEU A 75 5.79 -8.41 0.95
CA LEU A 75 5.70 -9.85 1.17
C LEU A 75 4.91 -10.19 2.44
N LEU A 76 5.18 -9.51 3.55
CA LEU A 76 4.45 -9.71 4.81
C LEU A 76 2.95 -9.42 4.65
N LEU A 77 2.60 -8.37 3.90
CA LEU A 77 1.21 -8.03 3.60
C LEU A 77 0.49 -9.11 2.77
N ILE A 78 1.18 -9.71 1.79
CA ILE A 78 0.65 -10.85 1.02
C ILE A 78 0.36 -12.02 1.95
N LEU A 79 1.31 -12.37 2.82
CA LEU A 79 1.17 -13.47 3.78
C LEU A 79 0.14 -13.16 4.88
N GLY A 80 -0.11 -11.88 5.15
CA GLY A 80 -0.99 -11.45 6.24
C GLY A 80 -0.33 -11.66 7.59
N ALA A 81 0.97 -11.39 7.65
CA ALA A 81 1.76 -11.36 8.86
C ALA A 81 2.12 -9.91 9.19
N LEU A 82 1.99 -9.51 10.45
CA LEU A 82 2.20 -8.15 10.93
C LEU A 82 1.45 -7.12 10.08
N THR A 83 0.22 -7.43 9.67
CA THR A 83 -0.55 -6.66 8.70
C THR A 83 -0.71 -5.17 9.08
N PRO A 84 -1.04 -4.81 10.34
CA PRO A 84 -1.13 -3.40 10.72
C PRO A 84 0.22 -2.67 10.60
N LEU A 85 1.32 -3.33 10.96
CA LEU A 85 2.67 -2.76 10.84
C LEU A 85 3.06 -2.59 9.37
N ALA A 86 2.79 -3.58 8.53
CA ALA A 86 3.04 -3.52 7.09
C ALA A 86 2.24 -2.39 6.45
N CYS A 87 0.94 -2.27 6.76
CA CYS A 87 0.09 -1.19 6.27
C CYS A 87 0.58 0.20 6.72
N ALA A 88 0.96 0.34 8.00
CA ALA A 88 1.44 1.63 8.52
C ALA A 88 2.73 2.08 7.82
N MET A 89 3.72 1.19 7.72
CA MET A 89 5.00 1.51 7.10
C MET A 89 4.90 1.72 5.58
N LEU A 90 4.15 0.88 4.86
CA LEU A 90 3.89 1.09 3.43
C LEU A 90 3.06 2.36 3.19
N GLY A 91 2.14 2.69 4.12
CA GLY A 91 1.41 3.95 4.13
C GLY A 91 2.34 5.16 4.27
N CYS A 92 3.33 5.09 5.14
CA CYS A 92 4.38 6.12 5.24
C CYS A 92 5.16 6.27 3.93
N VAL A 93 5.49 5.17 3.24
CA VAL A 93 6.15 5.21 1.92
C VAL A 93 5.25 5.92 0.90
N MET A 94 3.94 5.66 0.90
CA MET A 94 3.00 6.36 0.03
C MET A 94 2.89 7.84 0.35
N ILE A 95 2.83 8.23 1.63
CA ILE A 95 2.84 9.64 2.03
C ILE A 95 4.10 10.34 1.53
N MET A 96 5.27 9.70 1.70
CA MET A 96 6.53 10.22 1.20
C MET A 96 6.51 10.38 -0.32
N ALA A 97 6.07 9.35 -1.06
CA ALA A 97 5.92 9.41 -2.51
C ALA A 97 4.95 10.53 -2.93
N ILE A 98 3.86 10.73 -2.18
CA ILE A 98 2.92 11.80 -2.47
C ILE A 98 3.59 13.18 -2.31
N ALA A 99 4.29 13.38 -1.20
CA ALA A 99 4.99 14.63 -0.91
C ALA A 99 6.13 14.92 -1.89
N THR A 100 6.82 13.89 -2.38
CA THR A 100 8.01 14.06 -3.24
C THR A 100 7.68 14.15 -4.72
N THR A 101 6.82 13.27 -5.24
CA THR A 101 6.59 13.07 -6.68
C THR A 101 5.18 13.42 -7.10
N ALA A 102 4.17 12.95 -6.36
CA ALA A 102 2.76 13.07 -6.77
C ALA A 102 2.33 14.53 -6.99
N ILE A 103 2.60 15.39 -6.01
CA ILE A 103 2.17 16.80 -6.04
C ILE A 103 2.80 17.56 -7.21
N ARG A 104 4.00 17.17 -7.63
CA ARG A 104 4.71 17.81 -8.75
C ARG A 104 4.17 17.41 -10.12
N ASN A 105 3.50 16.27 -10.21
CA ASN A 105 2.94 15.77 -11.47
C ASN A 105 1.57 16.38 -11.81
N ILE A 106 0.92 17.04 -10.85
CA ILE A 106 -0.40 17.65 -11.06
C ILE A 106 -0.24 18.97 -11.82
N LYS A 107 -0.96 19.13 -12.93
CA LYS A 107 -0.84 20.29 -13.83
C LYS A 107 -2.10 21.16 -13.87
N ALA A 108 -3.18 20.73 -13.24
CA ALA A 108 -4.44 21.47 -13.20
C ALA A 108 -4.33 22.85 -12.55
N ALA A 109 -4.92 23.86 -13.21
CA ALA A 109 -4.98 25.24 -12.71
C ALA A 109 -6.22 25.52 -11.83
N SER A 110 -7.28 24.72 -11.94
CA SER A 110 -8.51 24.90 -11.13
C SER A 110 -8.50 23.97 -9.91
N PRO A 111 -9.02 24.40 -8.74
CA PRO A 111 -8.99 23.59 -7.51
C PRO A 111 -9.72 22.25 -7.63
N LEU A 112 -10.84 22.21 -8.37
CA LEU A 112 -11.62 20.97 -8.56
C LEU A 112 -10.89 19.96 -9.45
N ASN A 113 -10.27 20.42 -10.54
CA ASN A 113 -9.49 19.52 -11.40
C ASN A 113 -8.20 19.06 -10.70
N TRP A 114 -7.59 19.92 -9.88
CA TRP A 114 -6.44 19.55 -9.07
C TRP A 114 -6.77 18.40 -8.10
N LEU A 115 -7.92 18.49 -7.41
CA LEU A 115 -8.37 17.43 -6.50
C LEU A 115 -8.70 16.13 -7.26
N ALA A 116 -9.33 16.23 -8.43
CA ALA A 116 -9.63 15.07 -9.26
C ALA A 116 -8.36 14.38 -9.75
N GLU A 117 -7.37 15.14 -10.26
CA GLU A 117 -6.06 14.62 -10.64
C GLU A 117 -5.36 13.97 -9.44
N PHE A 118 -5.33 14.63 -8.28
CA PHE A 118 -4.73 14.10 -7.06
C PHE A 118 -5.33 12.75 -6.65
N LEU A 119 -6.67 12.61 -6.65
CA LEU A 119 -7.33 11.35 -6.30
C LEU A 119 -7.13 10.25 -7.35
N TYR A 120 -6.76 10.61 -8.58
CA TYR A 120 -6.45 9.65 -9.64
C TYR A 120 -5.03 9.10 -9.55
N LEU A 121 -4.17 9.69 -8.71
CA LEU A 121 -2.81 9.22 -8.56
C LEU A 121 -2.78 7.83 -7.87
N PRO A 122 -2.03 6.86 -8.44
CA PRO A 122 -1.92 5.53 -7.85
C PRO A 122 -1.47 5.54 -6.39
N GLU A 123 -0.56 6.45 -6.02
CA GLU A 123 -0.02 6.57 -4.67
C GLU A 123 -1.11 6.91 -3.65
N VAL A 124 -2.05 7.79 -4.03
CA VAL A 124 -3.19 8.17 -3.18
C VAL A 124 -4.16 7.01 -3.04
N LEU A 125 -4.45 6.31 -4.13
CA LEU A 125 -5.33 5.14 -4.10
C LEU A 125 -4.74 4.00 -3.25
N TYR A 126 -3.45 3.71 -3.39
CA TYR A 126 -2.77 2.71 -2.57
C TYR A 126 -2.75 3.11 -1.10
N PHE A 127 -2.52 4.38 -0.78
CA PHE A 127 -2.61 4.87 0.59
C PHE A 127 -4.01 4.65 1.19
N VAL A 128 -5.07 4.97 0.44
CA VAL A 128 -6.45 4.74 0.90
C VAL A 128 -6.72 3.25 1.13
N ILE A 129 -6.27 2.37 0.24
CA ILE A 129 -6.44 0.92 0.40
C ILE A 129 -5.67 0.40 1.62
N LEU A 130 -4.42 0.85 1.81
CA LEU A 130 -3.60 0.47 2.97
C LEU A 130 -4.22 0.97 4.28
N LEU A 131 -4.77 2.18 4.29
CA LEU A 131 -5.47 2.75 5.44
C LEU A 131 -6.74 1.95 5.76
N TRP A 132 -7.50 1.57 4.74
CA TRP A 132 -8.65 0.69 4.91
C TRP A 132 -8.24 -0.68 5.47
N LEU A 133 -7.22 -1.33 4.90
CA LEU A 133 -6.68 -2.59 5.41
C LEU A 133 -6.15 -2.49 6.84
N PHE A 134 -5.57 -1.35 7.22
CA PHE A 134 -5.10 -1.09 8.58
C PHE A 134 -6.27 -1.15 9.59
N PHE A 135 -7.41 -0.55 9.26
CA PHE A 135 -8.59 -0.52 10.14
C PHE A 135 -9.46 -1.78 10.06
N SER A 136 -9.61 -2.37 8.87
CA SER A 136 -10.36 -3.62 8.67
C SER A 136 -9.64 -4.85 9.24
N GLY A 137 -8.34 -4.72 9.52
CA GLY A 137 -7.53 -5.78 10.10
C GLY A 137 -7.08 -6.83 9.06
N PRO A 138 -6.39 -7.89 9.52
CA PRO A 138 -5.68 -8.81 8.64
C PRO A 138 -6.59 -9.76 7.85
N GLY A 139 -7.87 -9.88 8.22
CA GLY A 139 -8.84 -10.81 7.61
C GLY A 139 -8.68 -12.25 8.10
N TRP A 140 -9.67 -13.10 7.80
CA TRP A 140 -9.72 -14.49 8.26
C TRP A 140 -8.56 -15.34 7.72
N VAL A 141 -8.20 -15.15 6.45
CA VAL A 141 -7.06 -15.84 5.81
C VAL A 141 -5.79 -15.02 6.01
N SER A 142 -5.28 -15.00 7.24
CA SER A 142 -4.03 -14.33 7.61
C SER A 142 -3.24 -15.13 8.63
N VAL A 143 -1.91 -15.02 8.57
CA VAL A 143 -1.02 -15.60 9.58
C VAL A 143 -1.28 -14.95 10.94
N ASP A 144 -1.57 -13.64 10.96
CA ASP A 144 -1.95 -12.92 12.17
C ASP A 144 -3.17 -13.55 12.87
N HIS A 145 -4.20 -13.92 12.10
CA HIS A 145 -5.40 -14.57 12.64
C HIS A 145 -5.11 -16.01 13.10
N LEU A 146 -4.22 -16.74 12.43
CA LEU A 146 -3.83 -18.10 12.85
C LEU A 146 -3.02 -18.11 14.16
N ILE A 147 -2.15 -17.13 14.34
CA ILE A 147 -1.36 -16.97 15.57
C ILE A 147 -2.27 -16.54 16.73
N LEU A 148 -3.14 -15.56 16.51
CA LEU A 148 -4.09 -15.12 17.52
C LEU A 148 -5.08 -16.23 17.91
N SER A 149 -5.53 -17.07 16.97
CA SER A 149 -6.43 -18.19 17.31
C SER A 149 -5.74 -19.29 18.14
N HIS A 150 -4.43 -19.48 18.01
CA HIS A 150 -3.66 -20.43 18.82
C HIS A 150 -3.25 -19.87 20.19
N ALA A 151 -3.18 -18.56 20.36
CA ALA A 151 -2.79 -17.93 21.63
C ALA A 151 -3.90 -17.96 22.70
N TYR A 152 -5.14 -18.32 22.33
CA TYR A 152 -6.31 -18.43 23.22
C TYR A 152 -6.71 -19.88 23.55
N LEU A 153 -5.86 -20.86 23.22
CA LEU A 153 -5.98 -22.27 23.64
C LEU A 153 -4.92 -22.58 24.69
#